data_AF-A0A7W0PHC1-F1
#
_entry.id   AF-A0A7W0PHC1-F1
#
_cell.length_a   1.000
_cell.length_b   1.000
_cell.length_c   1.000
_cell.angle_alpha   90.00
_cell.angle_beta   90.00
_cell.angle_gamma   90.00
#
_symmetry.space_group_name_H-M   'P 1'
#
loop_
_entity.id
_entity.type
_entity.pdbx_description
1 polymer ?
#
loop_
_entity_poly.entity_id
_entity_poly.type
_entity_poly.pdbx_seq_one_letter_code
_entity_poly.pdbx_strand_id
1 'polypeptide(L)'
;MLIKRTAQANVPPNTRSIAVVITVKADGNGANHAFVDNISLMLGKASTTPPATTKATLGARCSGTTLVATVRPAAGQKVKRVTFRASGRNVVDSKAPFAARFASKGLPAQVVVKAQVASDRPTQNLSKRVRRC
;
A
#
# COMPACT_ATOMS: atom_id res chain seq x y z
N MET A 1 -37.88 9.81 0.60
CA MET A 1 -36.75 9.62 -0.34
C MET A 1 -35.91 8.45 0.13
N LEU A 2 -35.71 7.42 -0.70
CA LEU A 2 -34.86 6.28 -0.35
C LEU A 2 -33.41 6.62 -0.67
N ILE A 3 -32.55 6.74 0.35
CA ILE A 3 -31.13 7.05 0.15
C ILE A 3 -30.32 5.77 0.27
N LYS A 4 -29.81 5.26 -0.84
CA LYS A 4 -28.81 4.18 -0.83
C LYS A 4 -27.45 4.78 -0.49
N ARG A 5 -26.85 4.36 0.63
CA ARG A 5 -25.49 4.73 1.01
C ARG A 5 -24.61 3.50 1.06
N THR A 6 -23.40 3.61 0.53
CA THR A 6 -22.38 2.57 0.57
C THR A 6 -21.10 3.14 1.15
N ALA A 7 -20.49 2.41 2.09
CA ALA A 7 -19.20 2.74 2.66
C ALA A 7 -18.28 1.51 2.55
N GLN A 8 -16.98 1.75 2.42
CA GLN A 8 -15.96 0.70 2.40
C GLN A 8 -14.84 1.09 3.36
N ALA A 9 -14.35 0.11 4.11
CA ALA A 9 -13.23 0.28 5.02
C ALA A 9 -12.28 -0.91 4.89
N ASN A 10 -10.98 -0.67 5.08
CA ASN A 10 -10.00 -1.74 5.14
C ASN A 10 -10.12 -2.46 6.48
N VAL A 11 -10.26 -3.78 6.44
CA VAL A 11 -10.22 -4.63 7.63
C VAL A 11 -8.78 -5.09 7.85
N PRO A 12 -8.14 -4.75 8.98
CA PRO A 12 -6.78 -5.21 9.27
C PRO A 12 -6.65 -6.74 9.32
N PRO A 13 -5.44 -7.29 9.10
CA PRO A 13 -5.18 -8.70 9.35
C PRO A 13 -5.51 -9.07 10.81
N ASN A 14 -6.05 -10.27 11.02
CA ASN A 14 -6.43 -10.82 12.32
C ASN A 14 -7.56 -10.08 13.06
N THR A 15 -8.35 -9.24 12.38
CA THR A 15 -9.58 -8.68 12.96
C THR A 15 -10.59 -9.79 13.26
N ARG A 16 -11.05 -9.86 14.51
CA ARG A 16 -12.04 -10.86 14.98
C ARG A 16 -13.47 -10.33 14.98
N SER A 17 -13.64 -9.01 15.04
CA SER A 17 -14.94 -8.35 15.15
C SER A 17 -14.92 -7.02 14.42
N ILE A 18 -16.05 -6.64 13.82
CA ILE A 18 -16.25 -5.36 13.15
C ILE A 18 -17.51 -4.73 13.76
N ALA A 19 -17.41 -3.47 14.16
CA ALA A 19 -18.56 -2.67 14.59
C ALA A 19 -19.01 -1.76 13.45
N VAL A 20 -20.30 -1.83 13.10
CA VAL A 20 -20.93 -0.93 12.13
C VAL A 20 -21.74 0.10 12.90
N VAL A 21 -21.34 1.36 12.82
CA VAL A 21 -22.04 2.48 13.48
C VAL A 21 -22.75 3.30 12.41
N ILE A 22 -24.07 3.42 12.54
CA ILE A 22 -24.88 4.26 11.65
C ILE A 22 -25.30 5.49 12.43
N THR A 23 -24.72 6.62 12.07
CA THR A 23 -25.02 7.90 12.71
C THR A 23 -26.02 8.67 11.87
N VAL A 24 -27.18 8.96 12.45
CA VAL A 24 -28.16 9.89 11.88
C VAL A 24 -27.88 11.28 12.45
N LYS A 25 -27.57 12.24 11.60
CA LYS A 25 -27.43 13.65 12.00
C LYS A 25 -28.73 14.36 11.63
N ALA A 26 -29.41 14.92 12.63
CA ALA A 26 -30.57 15.77 12.40
C ALA A 26 -30.14 17.03 11.63
N ASP A 27 -30.91 17.40 10.61
CA ASP A 27 -30.71 18.59 9.77
C ASP A 27 -31.33 19.86 10.37
N GLY A 28 -31.75 19.80 11.64
CA GLY A 28 -32.23 20.95 12.40
C GLY A 28 -33.75 21.16 12.37
N ASN A 29 -34.51 20.40 11.59
CA ASN A 29 -35.96 20.62 11.42
C ASN A 29 -36.89 19.63 12.15
N GLY A 30 -36.39 18.90 13.15
CA GLY A 30 -37.18 18.27 14.24
C GLY A 30 -38.26 17.24 13.90
N ALA A 31 -38.70 17.11 12.65
CA ALA A 31 -39.91 16.40 12.25
C ALA A 31 -39.65 15.15 11.40
N ASN A 32 -38.37 14.82 11.13
CA ASN A 32 -38.01 13.72 10.25
C ASN A 32 -37.53 12.51 11.06
N HIS A 33 -38.33 11.44 11.08
CA HIS A 33 -37.88 10.13 11.53
C HIS A 33 -36.95 9.52 10.48
N ALA A 34 -35.79 9.02 10.91
CA ALA A 34 -34.88 8.29 10.05
C ALA A 34 -35.08 6.78 10.26
N PHE A 35 -35.48 6.11 9.18
CA PHE A 35 -35.55 4.65 9.14
C PHE A 35 -34.37 4.13 8.33
N VAL A 36 -33.70 3.12 8.87
CA VAL A 36 -32.65 2.38 8.17
C VAL A 36 -33.23 1.00 7.89
N ASP A 37 -33.23 0.61 6.62
CA ASP A 37 -33.69 -0.70 6.19
C ASP A 37 -32.56 -1.40 5.40
N ASN A 38 -32.49 -2.72 5.54
CA ASN A 38 -31.58 -3.63 4.82
C ASN A 38 -30.09 -3.27 4.88
N ILE A 39 -29.49 -3.37 6.07
CA ILE A 39 -28.03 -3.27 6.24
C ILE A 39 -27.38 -4.55 5.72
N SER A 40 -26.69 -4.44 4.58
CA SER A 40 -25.90 -5.55 4.01
C SER A 40 -24.40 -5.31 4.23
N LEU A 41 -23.73 -6.30 4.81
CA LEU A 41 -22.26 -6.32 4.97
C LEU A 41 -21.67 -7.37 4.03
N MET A 42 -20.61 -7.01 3.31
CA MET A 42 -19.85 -7.95 2.50
C MET A 42 -18.35 -7.80 2.77
N LEU A 43 -17.68 -8.91 3.06
CA LEU A 43 -16.22 -8.97 3.03
C LEU A 43 -15.77 -9.09 1.58
N GLY A 44 -15.42 -7.95 0.99
CA GLY A 44 -14.78 -7.94 -0.32
C GLY A 44 -13.37 -8.52 -0.25
N LYS A 45 -12.86 -9.07 -1.37
CA LYS A 45 -11.41 -9.30 -1.51
C LYS A 45 -10.72 -7.97 -1.20
N ALA A 46 -9.68 -8.03 -0.36
CA ALA A 46 -8.87 -6.86 -0.06
C ALA A 46 -8.49 -6.19 -1.38
N SER A 47 -8.86 -4.92 -1.54
CA SER A 47 -8.42 -4.14 -2.70
C SER A 47 -6.90 -4.16 -2.66
N THR A 48 -6.29 -4.91 -3.57
CA THR A 48 -4.83 -4.94 -3.73
C THR A 48 -4.31 -3.62 -4.29
N THR A 49 -5.19 -2.66 -4.57
CA THR A 49 -4.89 -1.29 -4.94
C THR A 49 -4.78 -0.49 -3.65
N PRO A 50 -3.57 -0.29 -3.11
CA PRO A 50 -3.42 0.51 -1.90
C PRO A 50 -3.76 1.98 -2.24
N PRO A 51 -3.89 2.87 -1.25
CA PRO A 51 -4.26 4.27 -1.48
C PRO A 51 -3.39 4.91 -2.56
N ALA A 52 -3.98 5.68 -3.48
CA ALA A 52 -3.24 6.39 -4.50
C ALA A 52 -2.21 7.31 -3.83
N THR A 53 -0.94 6.91 -3.84
CA THR A 53 0.14 7.73 -3.29
C THR A 53 0.59 8.72 -4.35
N THR A 54 0.61 10.01 -3.99
CA THR A 54 1.09 11.09 -4.87
C THR A 54 2.60 11.02 -5.12
N LYS A 55 3.34 10.24 -4.31
CA LYS A 55 4.78 10.01 -4.43
C LYS A 55 5.07 8.51 -4.56
N ALA A 56 6.15 8.17 -5.27
CA ALA A 56 6.62 6.79 -5.28
C ALA A 56 7.17 6.41 -3.90
N THR A 57 7.02 5.15 -3.52
CA THR A 57 7.44 4.66 -2.21
C THR A 57 8.28 3.38 -2.35
N LEU A 58 9.25 3.23 -1.44
CA LEU A 58 10.11 2.06 -1.35
C LEU A 58 9.74 1.25 -0.10
N GLY A 59 9.18 0.07 -0.33
CA GLY A 59 9.01 -0.97 0.67
C GLY A 59 10.25 -1.85 0.75
N ALA A 60 10.57 -2.32 1.95
CA ALA A 60 11.59 -3.35 2.16
C ALA A 60 11.18 -4.18 3.38
N ARG A 61 11.18 -5.50 3.23
CA ARG A 61 10.78 -6.47 4.25
C ARG A 61 11.63 -7.73 4.18
N CYS A 62 11.73 -8.43 5.30
CA CYS A 62 12.34 -9.75 5.34
C CYS A 62 11.34 -10.86 4.99
N SER A 63 11.81 -11.86 4.27
CA SER A 63 11.10 -13.11 3.99
C SER A 63 12.13 -14.23 4.12
N GLY A 64 12.15 -14.88 5.28
CA GLY A 64 13.23 -15.80 5.65
C GLY A 64 14.60 -15.11 5.60
N THR A 65 15.55 -15.74 4.91
CA THR A 65 16.93 -15.24 4.68
C THR A 65 17.03 -14.28 3.48
N THR A 66 15.91 -13.72 3.03
CA THR A 66 15.86 -12.84 1.85
C THR A 66 15.27 -11.49 2.21
N LEU A 67 15.99 -10.42 1.88
CA LEU A 67 15.47 -9.06 1.91
C LEU A 67 14.74 -8.79 0.60
N VAL A 68 13.44 -8.51 0.68
CA VAL A 68 12.58 -8.20 -0.45
C VAL A 68 12.33 -6.69 -0.48
N ALA A 69 12.79 -6.02 -1.52
CA ALA A 69 12.53 -4.62 -1.80
C ALA A 69 11.44 -4.49 -2.87
N THR A 70 10.53 -3.54 -2.70
CA THR A 70 9.43 -3.30 -3.64
C THR A 70 9.27 -1.82 -3.86
N VAL A 71 9.17 -1.38 -5.12
CA VAL A 71 8.81 0.00 -5.44
C VAL A 71 7.35 0.06 -5.83
N ARG A 72 6.64 0.99 -5.21
CA ARG A 72 5.31 1.38 -5.63
C ARG A 72 5.38 2.75 -6.33
N PRO A 73 5.08 2.83 -7.63
CA PRO A 73 5.05 4.10 -8.35
C PRO A 73 4.00 5.07 -7.77
N ALA A 74 4.17 6.37 -8.03
CA ALA A 74 3.10 7.32 -7.79
C ALA A 74 1.90 7.00 -8.69
N ALA A 75 0.69 7.38 -8.26
CA ALA A 75 -0.52 7.19 -9.06
C ALA A 75 -0.38 7.85 -10.45
N GLY A 76 -0.70 7.11 -11.51
CA GLY A 76 -0.59 7.57 -12.90
C GLY A 76 0.84 7.65 -13.46
N GLN A 77 1.87 7.26 -12.70
CA GLN A 77 3.26 7.29 -13.17
C GLN A 77 3.59 6.06 -14.03
N LYS A 78 4.01 6.28 -15.29
CA LYS A 78 4.49 5.19 -16.16
C LYS A 78 5.96 4.92 -15.90
N VAL A 79 6.23 3.95 -15.03
CA VAL A 79 7.60 3.50 -14.73
C VAL A 79 8.10 2.56 -15.82
N LYS A 80 9.27 2.90 -16.38
CA LYS A 80 9.96 2.10 -17.41
C LYS A 80 10.88 1.06 -16.78
N ARG A 81 11.55 1.43 -15.69
CA ARG A 81 12.58 0.60 -15.04
C ARG A 81 12.82 1.06 -13.61
N VAL A 82 13.12 0.12 -12.74
CA VAL A 82 13.60 0.36 -11.38
C VAL A 82 14.94 -0.35 -11.19
N THR A 83 15.94 0.37 -10.70
CA THR A 83 17.21 -0.20 -10.29
C THR A 83 17.28 -0.20 -8.77
N PHE A 84 17.19 -1.37 -8.16
CA PHE A 84 17.36 -1.59 -6.74
C PHE A 84 18.84 -1.78 -6.41
N ARG A 85 19.30 -1.20 -5.30
CA ARG A 85 20.67 -1.37 -4.81
C ARG A 85 20.66 -1.67 -3.32
N ALA A 86 21.40 -2.70 -2.89
CA ALA A 86 21.61 -3.02 -1.48
C ALA A 86 23.02 -3.58 -1.28
N SER A 87 23.81 -2.93 -0.41
CA SER A 87 25.17 -3.36 -0.06
C SER A 87 26.07 -3.66 -1.27
N GLY A 88 26.06 -2.77 -2.27
CA GLY A 88 26.85 -2.91 -3.51
C GLY A 88 26.24 -3.83 -4.58
N ARG A 89 25.19 -4.60 -4.26
CA ARG A 89 24.47 -5.44 -5.22
C ARG A 89 23.37 -4.64 -5.90
N ASN A 90 23.23 -4.81 -7.21
CA ASN A 90 22.21 -4.13 -8.02
C ASN A 90 21.28 -5.14 -8.68
N VAL A 91 19.98 -4.86 -8.67
CA VAL A 91 18.95 -5.63 -9.37
C VAL A 91 18.10 -4.67 -10.17
N VAL A 92 17.89 -4.97 -11.45
CA VAL A 92 17.07 -4.14 -12.34
C VAL A 92 15.78 -4.88 -12.62
N ASP A 93 14.65 -4.18 -12.50
CA ASP A 93 13.33 -4.70 -12.84
C ASP A 93 12.59 -3.70 -13.72
N SER A 94 12.03 -4.18 -14.84
CA SER A 94 11.27 -3.38 -15.79
C SER A 94 9.80 -3.78 -15.87
N LYS A 95 9.33 -4.71 -15.02
CA LYS A 95 7.96 -5.19 -15.04
C LYS A 95 7.29 -5.01 -13.67
N ALA A 96 6.11 -4.41 -13.67
CA ALA A 96 5.30 -4.34 -12.45
C ALA A 96 4.74 -5.74 -12.10
N PRO A 97 4.64 -6.10 -10.80
CA PRO A 97 5.04 -5.31 -9.62
C PRO A 97 6.57 -5.27 -9.43
N PHE A 98 7.13 -4.05 -9.37
CA PHE A 98 8.59 -3.86 -9.31
C PHE A 98 9.16 -4.35 -7.99
N ALA A 99 10.00 -5.38 -8.04
CA ALA A 99 10.57 -6.00 -6.86
C ALA A 99 12.00 -6.50 -7.08
N ALA A 100 12.78 -6.50 -6.00
CA ALA A 100 14.09 -7.12 -5.95
C ALA A 100 14.23 -8.00 -4.70
N ARG A 101 14.98 -9.08 -4.85
CA ARG A 101 15.32 -10.01 -3.76
C ARG A 101 16.83 -9.98 -3.55
N PHE A 102 17.25 -9.75 -2.32
CA PHE A 102 18.65 -9.79 -1.92
C PHE A 102 18.83 -10.88 -0.88
N ALA A 103 19.69 -11.86 -1.17
CA ALA A 103 20.09 -12.84 -0.16
C ALA A 103 20.74 -12.11 1.01
N SER A 104 20.32 -12.43 2.24
CA SER A 104 20.77 -11.72 3.44
C SER A 104 22.21 -12.07 3.84
N LYS A 105 22.72 -13.21 3.34
CA LYS A 105 24.13 -13.59 3.47
C LYS A 105 25.04 -12.52 2.87
N GLY A 106 25.94 -12.01 3.70
CA GLY A 106 26.89 -10.95 3.34
C GLY A 106 26.30 -9.54 3.40
N LEU A 107 25.06 -9.36 3.89
CA LEU A 107 24.54 -8.03 4.21
C LEU A 107 24.96 -7.62 5.64
N PRO A 108 25.27 -6.33 5.87
CA PRO A 108 25.49 -5.80 7.21
C PRO A 108 24.20 -5.85 8.04
N ALA A 109 24.33 -5.79 9.38
CA ALA A 109 23.19 -5.82 10.29
C ALA A 109 22.15 -4.72 10.01
N GLN A 110 22.60 -3.56 9.54
CA GLN A 110 21.75 -2.51 8.99
C GLN A 110 22.07 -2.29 7.51
N VAL A 111 21.05 -2.42 6.66
CA VAL A 111 21.16 -2.31 5.21
C VAL A 111 20.42 -1.05 4.75
N VAL A 112 21.07 -0.23 3.93
CA VAL A 112 20.39 0.81 3.16
C VAL A 112 20.01 0.24 1.80
N VAL A 113 18.72 0.07 1.56
CA VAL A 113 18.18 -0.25 0.24
C VAL A 113 17.91 1.05 -0.49
N LYS A 114 18.43 1.20 -1.71
CA LYS A 114 18.13 2.31 -2.60
C LYS A 114 17.33 1.81 -3.81
N ALA A 115 16.46 2.64 -4.36
CA ALA A 115 15.79 2.36 -5.62
C ALA A 115 15.81 3.61 -6.50
N GLN A 116 16.29 3.46 -7.73
CA GLN A 116 16.27 4.50 -8.75
C GLN A 116 15.15 4.17 -9.73
N VAL A 117 14.14 5.04 -9.81
CA VAL A 117 12.93 4.84 -10.61
C VAL A 117 13.04 5.68 -11.88
N ALA A 118 13.26 5.03 -13.01
CA ALA A 118 13.21 5.65 -14.33
C ALA A 118 11.76 5.62 -14.84
N SER A 119 11.18 6.79 -15.09
CA SER A 119 9.80 6.92 -15.56
C SER A 119 9.68 8.01 -16.63
N ASP A 120 8.45 8.29 -17.03
CA ASP A 120 8.01 9.49 -17.76
C ASP A 120 8.18 10.83 -17.02
N ARG A 121 8.61 10.80 -15.76
CA ARG A 121 8.89 11.95 -14.90
C ARG A 121 10.39 11.97 -14.57
N PRO A 122 10.91 13.05 -13.96
CA PRO A 122 12.28 13.06 -13.46
C PRO A 122 12.58 11.83 -12.60
N THR A 123 13.78 11.27 -12.78
CA THR A 123 14.23 10.07 -12.09
C THR A 123 14.11 10.24 -10.57
N GLN A 124 13.41 9.34 -9.90
CA GLN A 124 13.24 9.40 -8.45
C GLN A 124 14.23 8.47 -7.77
N ASN A 125 14.93 8.99 -6.75
CA ASN A 125 15.84 8.22 -5.92
C ASN A 125 15.19 8.01 -4.55
N LEU A 126 14.87 6.76 -4.24
CA LEU A 126 14.28 6.35 -2.96
C LEU A 126 15.34 5.63 -2.13
N SER A 127 15.27 5.77 -0.81
CA SER A 127 16.12 5.00 0.09
C SER A 127 15.37 4.60 1.36
N LYS A 128 15.71 3.44 1.91
CA LYS A 128 15.14 2.93 3.16
C LYS A 128 16.20 2.15 3.92
N ARG A 129 16.32 2.44 5.23
CA ARG A 129 17.11 1.63 6.16
C ARG A 129 16.26 0.47 6.66
N VAL A 130 16.82 -0.73 6.65
CA VAL A 130 16.19 -1.96 7.14
C VAL A 130 17.23 -2.79 7.89
N ARG A 131 16.80 -3.47 8.96
CA ARG A 131 17.63 -4.49 9.63
C ARG A 131 17.70 -5.73 8.74
N ARG A 132 18.90 -6.30 8.64
CA ARG A 132 19.11 -7.54 7.90
C ARG A 132 18.23 -8.66 8.46
N CYS A 133 17.84 -9.55 7.56
CA CYS A 133 17.29 -10.87 7.83
C CYS A 133 18.45 -11.86 8.16
#